data_AF-A0A2T3HX46-F1
#
_entry.id   AF-A0A2T3HX46-F1
#
_cell.length_a   1.000
_cell.length_b   1.000
_cell.length_c   1.000
_cell.angle_alpha   90.00
_cell.angle_beta   90.00
_cell.angle_gamma   90.00
#
_symmetry.space_group_name_H-M   'P 1'
#
loop_
_entity.id
_entity.type
_entity.pdbx_description
1 polymer ?
#
loop_
_entity_poly.entity_id
_entity_poly.type
_entity_poly.pdbx_seq_one_letter_code
_entity_poly.pdbx_strand_id
1 'polypeptide(L)'
;MCCLLQSYVSNADPIDTSVVEMISVPTAMKQLESSGYYDFRMIKVERKHNEIAVKARNKAGEHVELEMDLYSGAIINEQANNTEIQQ
;
A
#
# COMPACT_ATOMS: atom_id res chain seq x y z
N MET A 1 32.53 26.75 -40.28
CA MET A 1 32.36 25.31 -40.00
C MET A 1 31.45 25.24 -38.78
N CYS A 2 30.14 25.01 -38.96
CA CYS A 2 29.15 25.05 -37.89
C CYS A 2 28.48 23.67 -37.83
N CYS A 3 28.75 22.90 -36.77
CA CYS A 3 28.17 21.57 -36.59
C CYS A 3 26.74 21.70 -36.07
N LEU A 4 25.78 21.19 -36.85
CA LEU A 4 24.39 21.00 -36.42
C LEU A 4 24.33 19.75 -35.52
N LEU A 5 24.06 19.94 -34.23
CA LEU A 5 23.79 18.84 -33.31
C LEU A 5 22.34 18.38 -33.51
N GLN A 6 22.15 17.21 -34.12
CA GLN A 6 20.85 16.54 -34.16
C GLN A 6 20.55 15.93 -32.79
N SER A 7 19.56 16.49 -32.11
CA SER A 7 18.97 15.89 -30.91
C SER A 7 18.00 14.78 -31.33
N TYR A 8 18.29 13.55 -30.95
CA TYR A 8 17.37 12.43 -31.11
C TYR A 8 16.35 12.46 -29.97
N VAL A 9 15.06 12.41 -30.33
CA VAL A 9 13.99 12.23 -29.34
C VAL A 9 13.97 10.74 -28.98
N SER A 10 14.46 10.42 -27.79
CA SER A 10 14.30 9.08 -27.23
C SER A 10 12.86 8.94 -26.73
N ASN A 11 12.06 8.12 -27.39
CA ASN A 11 10.76 7.70 -26.85
C ASN A 11 11.01 6.48 -25.97
N ALA A 12 10.49 6.50 -24.74
CA ALA A 12 10.54 5.34 -23.87
C ALA A 12 9.75 4.18 -24.48
N ASP A 13 10.19 2.95 -24.25
CA ASP A 13 9.44 1.76 -24.65
C ASP A 13 8.04 1.77 -24.01
N PRO A 14 7.00 1.30 -24.72
CA PRO A 14 5.65 1.23 -24.19
C PRO A 14 5.63 0.36 -22.94
N ILE A 15 5.05 0.88 -21.85
CA ILE A 15 4.88 0.12 -20.63
C ILE A 15 3.88 -1.02 -20.86
N ASP A 16 4.19 -2.21 -20.35
CA ASP A 16 3.28 -3.36 -20.40
C ASP A 16 2.08 -3.10 -19.48
N THR A 17 0.90 -2.89 -20.06
CA THR A 17 -0.35 -2.65 -19.33
C THR A 17 -1.05 -3.95 -18.89
N SER A 18 -0.46 -5.12 -19.13
CA SER A 18 -1.01 -6.42 -18.73
C SER A 18 -0.66 -6.83 -17.29
N VAL A 19 0.15 -6.03 -16.59
CA VAL A 19 0.50 -6.24 -15.19
C VAL A 19 -0.75 -5.99 -14.34
N VAL A 20 -1.23 -6.99 -13.61
CA VAL A 20 -2.22 -6.78 -12.54
C VAL A 20 -1.58 -5.82 -11.53
N GLU A 21 -2.00 -4.56 -11.57
CA GLU A 21 -1.39 -3.52 -10.75
C GLU A 21 -1.72 -3.75 -9.28
N MET A 22 -0.67 -3.99 -8.48
CA MET A 22 -0.79 -3.97 -7.02
C MET A 22 -1.34 -2.62 -6.57
N ILE A 23 -2.21 -2.61 -5.57
CA ILE A 23 -2.70 -1.36 -5.01
C ILE A 23 -1.53 -0.59 -4.39
N SER A 24 -1.54 0.72 -4.58
CA SER A 24 -0.59 1.59 -3.92
C SER A 24 -0.91 1.71 -2.42
N VAL A 25 0.10 1.94 -1.58
CA VAL A 25 -0.10 2.22 -0.16
C VAL A 25 -1.08 3.39 0.06
N PRO A 26 -0.97 4.54 -0.64
CA PRO A 26 -1.97 5.62 -0.53
C PRO A 26 -3.40 5.17 -0.84
N THR A 27 -3.60 4.33 -1.86
CA THR A 27 -4.91 3.78 -2.20
C THR A 27 -5.45 2.92 -1.06
N ALA A 28 -4.63 2.03 -0.51
CA ALA A 28 -4.98 1.18 0.62
C ALA A 28 -5.36 2.01 1.85
N MET A 29 -4.58 3.04 2.20
CA MET A 29 -4.88 3.90 3.35
C MET A 29 -6.19 4.65 3.16
N LYS A 30 -6.45 5.20 1.96
CA LYS A 30 -7.72 5.87 1.66
C LYS A 30 -8.92 4.91 1.80
N GLN A 31 -8.75 3.65 1.41
CA GLN A 31 -9.79 2.64 1.59
C GLN A 31 -10.03 2.33 3.08
N LEU A 32 -8.96 2.19 3.87
CA LEU A 32 -9.08 2.02 5.32
C LEU A 32 -9.72 3.24 6.01
N GLU A 33 -9.35 4.47 5.62
CA GLU A 33 -9.98 5.71 6.10
C GLU A 33 -11.47 5.73 5.80
N SER A 34 -11.86 5.37 4.56
CA SER A 34 -13.27 5.28 4.18
C SER A 34 -14.02 4.19 4.95
N SER A 35 -13.30 3.18 5.42
CA SER A 35 -13.81 2.11 6.27
C SER A 35 -13.81 2.47 7.75
N GLY A 36 -13.34 3.67 8.12
CA GLY A 36 -13.38 4.21 9.48
C GLY A 36 -12.18 3.87 10.35
N TYR A 37 -11.09 3.36 9.76
CA TYR A 37 -9.81 3.24 10.45
C TYR A 37 -9.03 4.56 10.38
N TYR A 38 -8.19 4.81 11.36
CA TYR A 38 -7.36 6.03 11.43
C TYR A 38 -6.08 5.77 12.23
N ASP A 39 -5.21 6.78 12.37
CA ASP A 39 -3.93 6.66 13.10
C ASP A 39 -3.04 5.52 12.57
N PHE A 40 -2.83 5.49 11.25
CA PHE A 40 -2.03 4.46 10.59
C PHE A 40 -0.55 4.54 10.97
N ARG A 41 0.02 3.38 11.32
CA ARG A 41 1.39 3.19 11.76
C ARG A 41 1.92 1.88 11.21
N MET A 42 3.25 1.76 11.15
CA MET A 42 3.93 0.51 10.77
C MET A 42 3.40 -0.13 9.46
N ILE A 43 3.15 0.69 8.44
CA ILE A 43 2.68 0.19 7.14
C ILE A 43 3.82 -0.58 6.45
N LYS A 44 3.58 -1.83 6.10
CA LYS A 44 4.54 -2.72 5.43
C LYS A 44 3.89 -3.43 4.25
N VAL A 45 4.62 -3.52 3.13
CA VAL A 45 4.20 -4.30 1.96
C VAL A 45 4.94 -5.63 1.97
N GLU A 46 4.21 -6.72 2.16
CA GLU A 46 4.73 -8.08 2.21
C GLU A 46 4.49 -8.82 0.89
N ARG A 47 5.37 -8.60 -0.09
CA ARG A 47 5.24 -9.23 -1.43
C ARG A 47 5.29 -10.75 -1.43
N LYS A 48 5.90 -11.37 -0.41
CA LYS A 48 5.94 -12.82 -0.28
C LYS A 48 4.56 -13.41 0.03
N HIS A 49 3.73 -12.66 0.75
CA HIS A 49 2.38 -13.05 1.14
C HIS A 49 1.30 -12.33 0.31
N ASN A 50 1.69 -11.41 -0.58
CA ASN A 50 0.79 -10.56 -1.35
C ASN A 50 -0.11 -9.71 -0.45
N GLU A 51 0.48 -9.11 0.59
CA GLU A 51 -0.28 -8.39 1.61
C GLU A 51 0.30 -7.01 1.93
N ILE A 52 -0.54 -6.15 2.50
CA ILE A 52 -0.16 -4.91 3.18
C ILE A 52 -0.55 -5.03 4.64
N ALA A 53 0.44 -5.06 5.53
CA ALA A 53 0.24 -5.06 6.98
C ALA A 53 0.23 -3.61 7.51
N VAL A 54 -0.75 -3.27 8.34
CA VAL A 54 -0.97 -1.92 8.87
C VAL A 54 -1.40 -1.97 10.32
N LYS A 55 -0.74 -1.21 11.20
CA LYS A 55 -1.27 -0.93 12.55
C LYS A 55 -2.11 0.32 12.51
N ALA A 56 -3.31 0.28 13.08
CA ALA A 56 -4.26 1.39 13.04
C ALA A 56 -5.11 1.45 14.31
N ARG A 57 -6.02 2.41 14.35
CA ARG A 57 -7.18 2.45 15.24
C ARG A 57 -8.43 2.11 14.44
N ASN A 58 -9.28 1.22 14.96
CA ASN A 58 -10.59 0.93 14.38
C ASN A 58 -11.65 1.99 14.79
N LYS A 59 -12.90 1.85 14.31
CA LYS A 59 -14.00 2.78 14.64
C LYS A 59 -14.30 2.89 16.14
N ALA A 60 -14.01 1.84 16.91
CA ALA A 60 -14.18 1.83 18.36
C ALA A 60 -13.00 2.52 19.09
N GLY A 61 -11.97 2.92 18.35
CA GLY A 61 -10.76 3.51 18.90
C GLY A 61 -9.80 2.48 19.47
N GLU A 62 -9.94 1.19 19.14
CA GLU A 62 -9.04 0.12 19.59
C GLU A 62 -7.83 0.03 18.67
N HIS A 63 -6.68 -0.34 19.22
CA HIS A 63 -5.50 -0.63 18.41
C HIS A 63 -5.67 -1.98 17.71
N VAL A 64 -5.51 -1.99 16.40
CA VAL A 64 -5.63 -3.18 15.56
C VAL A 64 -4.44 -3.32 14.62
N GLU A 65 -4.12 -4.55 14.27
CA GLU A 65 -3.25 -4.92 13.16
C GLU A 65 -4.11 -5.49 12.05
N LEU A 66 -3.98 -4.90 10.86
CA LEU A 66 -4.74 -5.22 9.66
C LEU A 66 -3.80 -5.84 8.64
N GLU A 67 -4.28 -6.88 7.96
CA GLU A 67 -3.65 -7.43 6.76
C GLU A 67 -4.62 -7.24 5.59
N MET A 68 -4.16 -6.56 4.54
CA MET A 68 -4.93 -6.30 3.34
C MET A 68 -4.33 -7.04 2.15
N ASP A 69 -5.17 -7.56 1.27
CA ASP A 69 -4.74 -8.14 0.00
C ASP A 69 -4.10 -7.07 -0.90
N LEU A 70 -2.91 -7.35 -1.43
CA LEU A 70 -2.09 -6.41 -2.18
C LEU A 70 -2.64 -6.06 -3.58
N TYR A 71 -3.60 -6.82 -4.09
CA TYR A 71 -4.16 -6.60 -5.44
C TYR A 71 -5.60 -6.06 -5.40
N SER A 72 -6.42 -6.53 -4.47
CA SER A 72 -7.81 -6.14 -4.32
C SER A 72 -8.05 -5.08 -3.24
N GLY A 73 -7.13 -4.95 -2.28
CA GLY A 73 -7.32 -4.11 -1.10
C GLY A 73 -8.36 -4.61 -0.12
N ALA A 74 -8.84 -5.84 -0.27
CA ALA A 74 -9.72 -6.45 0.73
C ALA A 74 -8.98 -6.63 2.06
N ILE A 75 -9.63 -6.31 3.17
CA ILE A 75 -9.11 -6.66 4.50
C ILE A 75 -9.26 -8.18 4.64
N ILE A 76 -8.14 -8.88 4.76
CA ILE A 76 -8.09 -10.34 4.93
C ILE A 76 -8.21 -10.70 6.42
N ASN A 77 -7.62 -9.87 7.29
CA ASN A 77 -7.54 -10.14 8.72
C ASN A 77 -7.46 -8.83 9.53
N GLU A 78 -8.10 -8.84 10.69
CA GLU A 78 -8.05 -7.78 11.71
C GLU A 78 -7.84 -8.43 13.07
N GLN A 79 -6.77 -8.04 13.76
CA GLN A 79 -6.47 -8.52 15.11
C GLN A 79 -6.34 -7.34 16.05
N ALA A 80 -7.12 -7.35 17.14
CA ALA A 80 -6.93 -6.41 18.23
C ALA A 80 -5.52 -6.62 18.81
N ASN A 81 -4.73 -5.57 18.86
CA ASN A 81 -3.45 -5.58 19.55
C ASN A 81 -3.72 -5.46 21.05
N ASN A 82 -4.16 -6.56 21.65
CA ASN A 82 -4.13 -6.73 23.09
C ASN A 82 -2.68 -6.87 23.50
N THR A 83 -2.04 -5.73 23.76
CA THR A 83 -0.75 -5.72 24.42
C THR A 83 -1.01 -6.18 25.86
N GLU A 84 -0.89 -7.48 26.12
CA GLU A 84 -0.42 -7.94 27.42
C GLU A 84 0.92 -7.22 27.64
N ILE A 85 0.88 -6.21 28.50
CA ILE A 85 2.08 -5.54 29.00
C ILE A 85 2.85 -6.65 29.74
N GLN A 86 3.83 -7.25 29.07
CA GLN A 86 4.85 -8.01 29.79
C GLN A 86 5.59 -7.00 30.67
N GLN A 87 5.31 -7.12 31.97
CA GLN A 87 5.84 -6.32 33.07
C GLN A 87 7.36 -6.44 33.19
#